data_AF-A0A225VUW0-F1
#
_entry.id   AF-A0A225VUW0-F1
#
_cell.length_a   1.000
_cell.length_b   1.000
_cell.length_c   1.000
_cell.angle_alpha   90.00
_cell.angle_beta   90.00
_cell.angle_gamma   90.00
#
_symmetry.space_group_name_H-M   'P 1'
#
loop_
_entity.id
_entity.type
_entity.pdbx_description
1 polymer ?
#
loop_
_entity_poly.entity_id
_entity_poly.type
_entity_poly.pdbx_seq_one_letter_code
_entity_poly.pdbx_strand_id
1 'polypeptide(L)'
;MDSGVCNDFKPTHFWDEWEHNYAPVGNDITLHYIDVGPRDVTPVVLVHGWPGSGSTYRVIAPDMRGFGRSSAPTTVEGYGTKKVTGDLAGLLDFLNIPRAVFVGHD
;
A
#
# COMPACT_ATOMS: atom_id res chain seq x y z
N MET A 1 36.09 8.71 -5.77
CA MET A 1 35.85 10.05 -5.19
C MET A 1 35.04 10.83 -6.21
N ASP A 2 33.72 10.81 -6.07
CA ASP A 2 32.97 12.06 -6.04
C ASP A 2 31.71 11.81 -5.21
N SER A 3 31.45 12.74 -4.31
CA SER A 3 30.53 12.66 -3.19
C SER A 3 29.47 13.72 -3.39
N GLY A 4 28.22 13.31 -3.57
CA GLY A 4 27.06 14.18 -3.75
C GLY A 4 26.09 13.45 -4.67
N VAL A 5 24.95 12.96 -4.19
CA VAL A 5 23.88 13.75 -3.58
C VAL A 5 23.23 12.92 -2.47
N CYS A 6 23.49 13.26 -1.21
CA CYS A 6 22.57 12.97 -0.12
C CYS A 6 21.91 14.32 0.21
N ASN A 7 20.93 14.72 -0.59
CA ASN A 7 20.20 15.95 -0.33
C ASN A 7 18.79 15.61 0.15
N ASP A 8 18.59 15.88 1.43
CA ASP A 8 17.35 16.36 2.05
C ASP A 8 16.17 15.38 2.12
N PHE A 9 16.39 14.20 2.71
CA PHE A 9 15.28 13.40 3.24
C PHE A 9 14.52 14.22 4.30
N LYS A 10 13.34 14.75 3.94
CA LYS A 10 12.42 15.40 4.87
C LYS A 10 11.34 14.38 5.28
N PRO A 11 11.43 13.77 6.48
CA PRO A 11 10.52 12.70 6.88
C PRO A 11 9.03 13.12 6.89
N THR A 12 8.75 14.42 6.99
CA THR A 12 7.38 14.95 6.99
C THR A 12 6.74 15.08 5.60
N HIS A 13 7.52 14.96 4.52
CA HIS A 13 7.06 15.10 3.13
C HIS A 13 7.46 13.93 2.23
N PHE A 14 8.12 12.90 2.78
CA PHE A 14 8.54 11.71 2.04
C PHE A 14 7.42 11.09 1.19
N TRP A 15 6.17 11.18 1.65
CA TRP A 15 5.01 10.63 0.96
C TRP A 15 4.52 11.48 -0.21
N ASP A 16 4.74 12.80 -0.17
CA ASP A 16 4.25 13.75 -1.16
C ASP A 16 5.04 13.67 -2.49
N GLU A 17 6.22 13.05 -2.46
CA GLU A 17 7.12 12.93 -3.61
C GLU A 17 6.73 11.79 -4.56
N TRP A 18 5.80 10.93 -4.16
CA TRP A 18 5.42 9.75 -4.94
C TRP A 18 4.08 9.92 -5.64
N GLU A 19 3.91 9.19 -6.75
CA GLU A 19 2.64 9.16 -7.45
C GLU A 19 1.57 8.43 -6.61
N HIS A 20 0.56 9.17 -6.18
CA HIS A 20 -0.58 8.65 -5.44
C HIS A 20 -1.61 8.07 -6.40
N ASN A 21 -1.90 6.78 -6.22
CA ASN A 21 -2.83 6.05 -7.07
C ASN A 21 -4.03 5.54 -6.28
N TYR A 22 -5.13 5.27 -6.99
CA TYR A 22 -6.37 4.80 -6.40
C TYR A 22 -6.91 3.59 -7.18
N ALA A 23 -7.35 2.58 -6.45
CA ALA A 23 -7.82 1.31 -6.98
C ALA A 23 -9.21 0.98 -6.40
N PRO A 24 -10.31 0.97 -7.18
CA PRO A 24 -11.53 0.33 -6.75
C PRO A 24 -11.30 -1.17 -6.57
N VAL A 25 -11.63 -1.70 -5.39
CA VAL A 25 -11.47 -3.11 -5.03
C VAL A 25 -12.77 -3.65 -4.46
N GLY A 26 -13.22 -4.80 -4.97
CA GLY A 26 -14.55 -5.32 -4.66
C GLY A 26 -15.66 -4.40 -5.17
N ASN A 27 -16.78 -4.35 -4.45
CA ASN A 27 -17.96 -3.59 -4.90
C ASN A 27 -17.98 -2.14 -4.39
N ASP A 28 -17.38 -1.86 -3.23
CA ASP A 28 -17.70 -0.64 -2.48
C ASP A 28 -16.47 0.09 -1.88
N ILE A 29 -15.23 -0.36 -2.17
CA ILE A 29 -14.02 0.21 -1.58
C ILE A 29 -13.08 0.76 -2.66
N THR A 30 -12.45 1.89 -2.37
CA THR A 30 -11.33 2.43 -3.16
C THR A 30 -10.10 2.51 -2.26
N LEU A 31 -9.02 1.83 -2.61
CA LEU A 31 -7.76 1.87 -1.88
C LEU A 31 -6.83 2.92 -2.48
N HIS A 32 -6.26 3.76 -1.61
CA HIS A 32 -5.09 4.57 -1.94
C HIS A 32 -3.82 3.71 -1.84
N TYR A 33 -2.90 3.87 -2.79
CA TYR A 33 -1.60 3.22 -2.76
C TYR A 33 -0.53 4.09 -3.45
N ILE A 34 0.72 3.77 -3.17
CA ILE A 34 1.90 4.25 -3.89
C ILE A 34 2.54 3.04 -4.57
N ASP A 35 3.06 3.21 -5.77
CA ASP A 35 3.61 2.10 -6.57
C ASP A 35 4.92 2.47 -7.26
N VAL A 36 6.02 2.08 -6.61
CA VAL A 36 7.38 2.48 -6.98
C VAL A 36 8.18 1.28 -7.47
N GLY A 37 9.01 1.47 -8.50
CA GLY A 37 9.99 0.48 -8.95
C GLY A 37 9.62 -0.19 -10.28
N PRO A 38 10.49 -1.09 -10.78
CA PRO A 38 10.31 -1.74 -12.07
C PRO A 38 8.99 -2.52 -12.14
N ARG A 39 8.34 -2.51 -13.31
CA ARG A 39 7.01 -3.14 -13.51
C ARG A 39 7.09 -4.63 -13.87
N ASP A 40 8.28 -5.08 -14.28
CA ASP A 40 8.59 -6.43 -14.75
C ASP A 40 9.15 -7.35 -13.65
N VAL A 41 9.26 -6.87 -12.41
CA VAL A 41 9.73 -7.65 -11.26
C VAL A 41 8.58 -8.06 -10.33
N THR A 42 8.83 -9.06 -9.49
CA THR A 42 7.83 -9.50 -8.49
C THR A 42 7.63 -8.41 -7.42
N PRO A 43 6.39 -7.94 -7.19
CA PRO A 43 6.12 -6.93 -6.18
C PRO A 43 6.11 -7.49 -4.75
N VAL A 44 6.41 -6.61 -3.79
CA VAL A 44 6.22 -6.81 -2.35
C VAL A 44 5.11 -5.86 -1.89
N VAL A 45 4.04 -6.39 -1.34
CA VAL A 45 2.94 -5.55 -0.83
C VAL A 45 3.17 -5.36 0.66
N LEU A 46 3.51 -4.15 1.07
CA LEU A 46 3.68 -3.77 2.46
C LEU A 46 2.34 -3.35 3.03
N VAL A 47 1.62 -4.28 3.65
CA VAL A 47 0.33 -3.94 4.27
C VAL A 47 0.64 -3.35 5.64
N HIS A 48 0.55 -2.03 5.74
CA HIS A 48 0.91 -1.33 6.97
C HIS A 48 -0.23 -1.42 8.01
N GLY A 49 0.16 -1.70 9.25
CA GLY A 49 -0.25 -0.94 10.44
C GLY A 49 0.91 -0.04 10.87
N TRP A 50 0.82 0.64 12.00
CA TRP A 50 1.80 1.66 12.42
C TRP A 50 3.08 1.02 13.01
N PRO A 51 4.35 1.26 12.56
CA PRO A 51 4.87 1.89 11.35
C PRO A 51 5.94 1.04 10.57
N GLY A 52 6.09 1.19 9.24
CA GLY A 52 7.25 0.62 8.52
C GLY A 52 7.40 0.97 7.02
N SER A 53 8.64 1.10 6.53
CA SER A 53 9.01 1.44 5.13
C SER A 53 10.05 0.46 4.54
N GLY A 54 10.07 0.29 3.20
CA GLY A 54 11.03 -0.56 2.48
C GLY A 54 11.48 0.05 1.14
N SER A 55 12.76 -0.12 0.77
CA SER A 55 13.44 0.67 -0.27
C SER A 55 14.11 -0.12 -1.41
N THR A 56 13.76 -1.39 -1.66
CA THR A 56 14.37 -2.19 -2.75
C THR A 56 13.42 -3.11 -3.50
N TYR A 57 12.12 -3.06 -3.16
CA TYR A 57 11.09 -3.87 -3.78
C TYR A 57 10.02 -2.96 -4.35
N ARG A 58 9.22 -3.45 -5.32
CA ARG A 58 7.98 -2.76 -5.68
C ARG A 58 7.04 -2.85 -4.51
N VAL A 59 6.96 -1.77 -3.73
CA VAL A 59 6.20 -1.67 -2.48
C VAL A 59 4.79 -1.17 -2.79
N ILE A 60 3.78 -1.92 -2.36
CA ILE A 60 2.37 -1.47 -2.38
C ILE A 60 1.89 -1.39 -0.93
N ALA A 61 1.56 -0.18 -0.48
CA ALA A 61 1.14 0.06 0.91
C ALA A 61 -0.28 0.65 0.98
N PRO A 62 -1.32 -0.19 1.15
CA PRO A 62 -2.69 0.31 1.26
C PRO A 62 -3.01 0.78 2.68
N ASP A 63 -3.76 1.88 2.78
CA ASP A 63 -4.49 2.20 4.01
C ASP A 63 -5.58 1.14 4.24
N MET A 64 -5.56 0.49 5.40
CA MET A 64 -6.56 -0.52 5.77
C MET A 64 -7.98 0.08 5.84
N ARG A 65 -9.01 -0.75 5.63
CA ARG A 65 -10.41 -0.32 5.81
C ARG A 65 -10.60 0.39 7.16
N GLY A 66 -11.18 1.59 7.12
CA GLY A 66 -11.36 2.44 8.30
C GLY A 66 -10.12 3.22 8.79
N PHE A 67 -9.00 3.18 8.06
CA PHE A 67 -7.80 3.93 8.36
C PHE A 67 -7.43 4.90 7.24
N GLY A 68 -6.68 5.95 7.62
CA GLY A 68 -6.10 6.92 6.69
C GLY A 68 -7.14 7.51 5.74
N ARG A 69 -6.93 7.31 4.43
CA ARG A 69 -7.82 7.80 3.36
C ARG A 69 -8.76 6.73 2.81
N SER A 70 -8.72 5.51 3.34
CA SER A 70 -9.62 4.43 2.95
C SER A 70 -11.01 4.62 3.56
N SER A 71 -12.04 4.14 2.86
CA SER A 71 -13.40 4.14 3.38
C SER A 71 -13.55 3.30 4.65
N ALA A 72 -14.46 3.70 5.53
CA ALA A 72 -14.70 3.06 6.82
C ALA A 72 -16.07 2.36 6.85
N PRO A 73 -16.14 1.04 7.06
CA PRO A 73 -17.39 0.35 7.36
C PRO A 73 -18.09 0.95 8.58
N THR A 74 -19.42 1.08 8.52
CA THR A 74 -20.25 1.62 9.61
C THR A 74 -20.60 0.58 10.67
N THR A 75 -20.29 -0.70 10.42
CA THR A 75 -20.60 -1.84 11.30
C THR A 75 -19.33 -2.56 11.73
N VAL A 76 -19.34 -3.12 12.94
CA VAL A 76 -18.19 -3.85 13.50
C VAL A 76 -17.88 -5.10 12.67
N GLU A 77 -18.91 -5.78 12.18
CA GLU A 77 -18.81 -6.94 11.29
C GLU A 77 -18.07 -6.60 9.99
N GLY A 78 -18.10 -5.32 9.59
CA GLY A 78 -17.34 -4.78 8.48
C GLY A 78 -15.83 -4.88 8.64
N TYR A 79 -15.30 -5.10 9.84
CA TYR A 79 -13.85 -5.17 10.09
C TYR A 79 -13.32 -6.60 10.23
N GLY A 80 -14.15 -7.62 9.98
CA GLY A 80 -13.74 -9.01 10.13
C GLY A 80 -12.58 -9.41 9.19
N THR A 81 -11.74 -10.35 9.65
CA THR A 81 -10.52 -10.78 8.93
C THR A 81 -10.76 -11.22 7.48
N LYS A 82 -11.91 -11.86 7.20
CA LYS A 82 -12.28 -12.25 5.82
C LYS A 82 -12.51 -11.05 4.90
N LYS A 83 -13.00 -9.93 5.45
CA LYS A 83 -13.23 -8.70 4.71
C LYS A 83 -11.91 -7.99 4.42
N VAL A 84 -11.06 -7.88 5.45
CA VAL A 84 -9.69 -7.39 5.33
C VAL A 84 -8.88 -8.16 4.28
N THR A 85 -8.82 -9.49 4.38
CA THR A 85 -8.08 -10.31 3.41
C THR A 85 -8.70 -10.25 2.01
N GLY A 86 -10.01 -10.06 1.91
CA GLY A 86 -10.71 -9.81 0.65
C GLY A 86 -10.29 -8.50 -0.03
N ASP A 87 -10.11 -7.41 0.72
CA ASP A 87 -9.65 -6.13 0.15
C ASP A 87 -8.23 -6.25 -0.42
N LEU A 88 -7.36 -6.95 0.31
CA LEU A 88 -5.98 -7.17 -0.11
C LEU A 88 -5.90 -8.03 -1.37
N ALA A 89 -6.72 -9.09 -1.46
CA ALA A 89 -6.83 -9.89 -2.67
C ALA A 89 -7.39 -9.06 -3.84
N GLY A 90 -8.46 -8.30 -3.60
CA GLY A 90 -9.07 -7.42 -4.60
C GLY A 90 -8.11 -6.34 -5.12
N LEU A 91 -7.20 -5.85 -4.27
CA LEU A 91 -6.13 -4.93 -4.67
C LEU A 91 -5.17 -5.58 -5.66
N LEU A 92 -4.76 -6.83 -5.40
CA LEU A 92 -3.89 -7.56 -6.32
C LEU A 92 -4.59 -7.79 -7.67
N ASP A 93 -5.86 -8.19 -7.64
CA ASP A 93 -6.66 -8.41 -8.85
C ASP A 93 -6.76 -7.12 -9.68
N PHE A 94 -7.10 -5.99 -9.06
CA PHE A 94 -7.19 -4.70 -9.73
C PHE A 94 -5.87 -4.29 -10.39
N LEU A 95 -4.75 -4.54 -9.71
CA LEU A 95 -3.41 -4.23 -10.21
C LEU A 95 -2.85 -5.29 -11.17
N ASN A 96 -3.61 -6.34 -11.49
CA ASN A 96 -3.20 -7.50 -12.29
C ASN A 96 -1.92 -8.16 -11.74
N ILE A 97 -1.82 -8.31 -10.41
CA ILE A 97 -0.68 -8.93 -9.72
C ILE A 97 -1.07 -10.35 -9.32
N PRO A 98 -0.52 -11.40 -9.95
CA PRO A 98 -0.93 -12.78 -9.66
C PRO A 98 -0.40 -13.32 -8.33
N ARG A 99 0.73 -12.77 -7.82
CA ARG A 99 1.34 -13.16 -6.55
C ARG A 99 2.08 -11.98 -5.92
N ALA A 100 2.01 -11.90 -4.59
CA ALA A 100 2.75 -10.95 -3.78
C ALA A 100 3.22 -11.59 -2.47
N VAL A 101 4.29 -11.03 -1.89
CA VAL A 101 4.66 -11.28 -0.50
C VAL A 101 3.95 -10.25 0.37
N PHE A 102 3.21 -10.72 1.36
CA PHE A 102 2.55 -9.87 2.36
C PHE A 102 3.41 -9.78 3.61
N VAL A 103 3.73 -8.55 4.01
CA VAL A 103 4.31 -8.25 5.32
C VAL A 103 3.28 -7.43 6.08
N GLY A 104 2.83 -7.95 7.22
CA GLY A 104 1.93 -7.25 8.13
C GLY A 104 2.67 -6.80 9.37
N HIS A 105 2.49 -5.54 9.76
CA HIS A 105 2.92 -4.96 11.02
C HIS A 105 1.68 -4.35 11.69
N ASP A 106 1.59 -4.39 13.02
CA ASP A 106 0.48 -3.81 13.80
C ASP A 106 0.74 -2.33 14.10
#